data_AF-A0A2V9BRY5-F1
#
_entry.id   AF-A0A2V9BRY5-F1
#
_cell.length_a   1.000
_cell.length_b   1.000
_cell.length_c   1.000
_cell.angle_alpha   90.00
_cell.angle_beta   90.00
_cell.angle_gamma   90.00
#
_symmetry.space_group_name_H-M   'P 1'
#
loop_
_entity.id
_entity.type
_entity.pdbx_description
1 polymer ?
#
loop_
_entity_poly.entity_id
_entity_poly.type
_entity_poly.pdbx_seq_one_letter_code
_entity_poly.pdbx_strand_id
1 'polypeptide(L)'
;MSENLHDRALQLVAKGRVEGLAQSESNWLKAHLQDCEFCNEHARQTDRALRSLRTAAIPLPADLASRTQFRVRLRAMELREREPKRRMLWLACAASWIFGIASAPYVWRVFEWIGQLTGMPKLVLEIGFGLWWTIPAVFAVIVLLLESARQSEEPEWMKPSR
;
A
#
# COMPACT_ATOMS: atom_id res chain seq x y z
N MET A 1 -35.12 -12.18 39.59
CA MET A 1 -34.85 -11.37 38.38
C MET A 1 -33.44 -10.73 38.38
N SER A 2 -32.75 -10.64 39.52
CA SER A 2 -31.33 -10.22 39.62
C SER A 2 -30.33 -11.28 39.14
N GLU A 3 -30.64 -12.56 39.31
CA GLU A 3 -29.78 -13.70 38.96
C GLU A 3 -29.36 -13.70 37.47
N ASN A 4 -30.34 -13.56 36.57
CA ASN A 4 -30.08 -13.44 35.12
C ASN A 4 -29.22 -12.23 34.72
N LEU A 5 -29.22 -11.15 35.51
CA LEU A 5 -28.40 -9.96 35.24
C LEU A 5 -26.94 -10.19 35.66
N HIS A 6 -26.72 -10.88 36.77
CA HIS A 6 -25.38 -11.27 37.20
C HIS A 6 -24.74 -12.28 36.24
N ASP A 7 -25.49 -13.28 35.80
CA ASP A 7 -25.00 -14.26 34.82
C ASP A 7 -24.60 -13.58 33.50
N ARG A 8 -25.43 -12.63 33.04
CA ARG A 8 -25.10 -11.81 31.87
C ARG A 8 -23.84 -10.98 32.08
N ALA A 9 -23.66 -10.37 33.25
CA ALA A 9 -22.47 -9.58 33.57
C ALA A 9 -21.21 -10.46 33.58
N LEU A 10 -21.27 -11.65 34.17
CA LEU A 10 -20.17 -12.62 34.18
C LEU A 10 -19.79 -13.07 32.75
N GLN A 11 -20.78 -13.36 31.90
CA GLN A 11 -20.54 -13.70 30.51
C GLN A 11 -19.88 -12.56 29.73
N LEU A 12 -20.32 -11.31 29.92
CA LEU A 12 -19.72 -10.15 29.25
C LEU A 12 -18.30 -9.87 29.77
N VAL A 13 -18.02 -10.08 31.06
CA VAL A 13 -16.66 -10.00 31.60
C VAL A 13 -15.73 -11.01 30.92
N ALA A 14 -16.18 -12.25 30.71
CA ALA A 14 -15.39 -13.27 30.01
C ALA A 14 -15.22 -12.94 28.51
N LYS A 15 -16.32 -12.64 27.82
CA LYS A 15 -16.34 -12.31 26.38
C LYS A 15 -15.43 -11.13 26.04
N GLY A 16 -15.45 -10.08 26.86
CA GLY A 16 -14.61 -8.90 26.66
C GLY A 16 -13.11 -9.13 26.75
N ARG A 17 -12.66 -10.27 27.27
CA ARG A 17 -11.23 -10.60 27.36
C ARG A 17 -10.70 -11.38 26.16
N VAL A 18 -11.58 -12.05 25.42
CA VAL A 18 -11.19 -12.94 24.31
C VAL A 18 -11.60 -12.37 22.96
N GLU A 19 -12.85 -11.91 22.84
CA GLU A 19 -13.46 -11.53 21.56
C GLU A 19 -13.63 -10.01 21.41
N GLY A 20 -13.58 -9.28 22.53
CA GLY A 20 -13.99 -7.88 22.59
C GLY A 20 -15.51 -7.72 22.74
N LEU A 21 -15.95 -6.53 23.17
CA LEU A 21 -17.36 -6.23 23.38
C LEU A 21 -17.83 -5.15 22.40
N ALA A 22 -19.08 -5.26 21.96
CA ALA A 22 -19.74 -4.14 21.30
C ALA A 22 -19.84 -2.94 22.26
N GLN A 23 -19.81 -1.71 21.74
CA GLN A 23 -19.81 -0.50 22.57
C GLN A 23 -21.02 -0.43 23.53
N SER A 24 -22.20 -0.87 23.08
CA SER A 24 -23.42 -0.94 23.89
C SER A 24 -23.30 -1.93 25.04
N GLU A 25 -22.71 -3.11 24.80
CA GLU A 25 -22.47 -4.14 25.82
C GLU A 25 -21.42 -3.67 26.85
N SER A 26 -20.36 -2.99 26.38
CA SER A 26 -19.32 -2.42 27.24
C SER A 26 -19.87 -1.32 28.16
N ASN A 27 -20.69 -0.42 27.62
CA ASN A 27 -21.32 0.65 28.39
C ASN A 27 -22.29 0.09 29.45
N TRP A 28 -23.11 -0.90 29.07
CA TRP A 28 -24.01 -1.58 30.01
C TRP A 28 -23.23 -2.29 31.12
N LEU A 29 -22.19 -3.04 30.76
CA LEU A 29 -21.36 -3.75 31.74
C LEU A 29 -20.69 -2.77 32.70
N LYS A 30 -20.13 -1.66 32.19
CA LYS A 30 -19.49 -0.65 33.03
C LYS A 30 -20.46 -0.03 34.04
N ALA A 31 -21.70 0.27 33.62
CA ALA A 31 -22.74 0.75 34.52
C ALA A 31 -23.09 -0.31 35.57
N HIS A 32 -23.30 -1.56 35.16
CA HIS A 32 -23.63 -2.65 36.09
C HIS A 32 -22.53 -2.90 37.14
N LEU A 33 -21.25 -2.79 36.76
CA LEU A 33 -20.12 -2.95 37.69
C LEU A 33 -19.96 -1.80 38.68
N GLN A 34 -20.54 -0.62 38.39
CA GLN A 34 -20.58 0.48 39.36
C GLN A 34 -21.63 0.24 40.45
N ASP A 35 -22.73 -0.41 40.08
CA ASP A 35 -23.87 -0.64 40.97
C ASP A 35 -23.79 -1.97 41.74
N CYS A 36 -23.08 -2.97 41.21
CA CYS A 36 -22.99 -4.30 41.82
C CYS A 36 -21.58 -4.64 42.31
N GLU A 37 -21.40 -4.71 43.63
CA GLU A 37 -20.12 -5.05 44.27
C GLU A 37 -19.64 -6.47 43.95
N PHE A 38 -20.56 -7.46 43.92
CA PHE A 38 -20.23 -8.85 43.61
C PHE A 38 -19.60 -9.00 42.22
N CYS A 39 -20.26 -8.45 41.19
CA CYS A 39 -19.75 -8.51 39.81
C CYS A 39 -18.46 -7.71 39.65
N ASN A 40 -18.32 -6.58 40.34
CA ASN A 40 -17.10 -5.77 40.34
C ASN A 40 -15.90 -6.53 40.94
N GLU A 41 -16.08 -7.17 42.09
CA GLU A 41 -14.99 -7.94 42.70
C GLU A 41 -14.61 -9.15 41.84
N HIS A 42 -15.59 -9.84 41.23
CA HIS A 42 -15.30 -10.94 40.29
C HIS A 42 -14.48 -10.47 39.07
N ALA A 43 -14.85 -9.33 38.49
CA ALA A 43 -14.12 -8.73 37.38
C ALA A 43 -12.68 -8.33 37.78
N ARG A 44 -12.50 -7.80 39.01
CA ARG A 44 -11.18 -7.45 39.56
C ARG A 44 -10.32 -8.67 39.82
N GLN A 45 -10.86 -9.74 40.42
CA GLN A 45 -10.13 -10.98 40.67
C GLN A 45 -9.65 -11.62 39.37
N THR A 46 -10.52 -11.68 38.36
CA THR A 46 -10.18 -12.19 37.03
C THR A 46 -9.05 -11.37 36.39
N ASP A 47 -9.11 -10.04 36.50
CA ASP A 47 -8.07 -9.15 35.96
C ASP A 47 -6.73 -9.30 36.70
N ARG A 48 -6.74 -9.49 38.03
CA ARG A 48 -5.54 -9.78 38.81
C ARG A 48 -4.91 -11.11 38.40
N ALA A 49 -5.73 -12.16 38.22
CA ALA A 49 -5.26 -13.48 37.77
C ALA A 49 -4.67 -13.44 36.35
N LEU A 50 -5.30 -12.72 35.42
CA LEU A 50 -4.75 -12.55 34.07
C LEU A 50 -3.44 -11.75 34.09
N ARG A 51 -3.33 -10.73 34.95
CA ARG A 51 -2.09 -9.97 35.11
C ARG A 51 -0.95 -10.83 35.66
N SER A 52 -1.21 -11.67 36.67
CA SER A 52 -0.18 -12.56 37.20
C SER A 52 0.29 -13.58 36.17
N LEU A 53 -0.62 -14.11 35.34
CA LEU A 53 -0.28 -14.98 34.22
C LEU A 53 0.54 -14.26 33.14
N ARG A 54 0.23 -13.00 32.83
CA ARG A 54 1.01 -12.19 31.87
C ARG A 54 2.41 -11.85 32.38
N THR A 55 2.58 -11.69 33.69
CA THR A 55 3.92 -11.42 34.27
C THR A 55 4.84 -12.63 34.26
N ALA A 56 4.29 -13.85 34.10
CA ALA A 56 5.06 -15.06 33.86
C ALA A 56 5.56 -15.17 32.40
N ALA A 57 5.65 -14.05 31.68
CA ALA A 57 5.99 -13.99 30.26
C ALA A 57 7.25 -14.80 29.95
N ILE A 58 7.12 -15.66 28.95
CA ILE A 58 8.17 -16.52 28.40
C ILE A 58 9.38 -15.64 28.05
N PRO A 59 10.60 -15.96 28.52
CA PRO A 59 11.77 -15.18 28.21
C PRO A 59 11.98 -15.17 26.69
N LEU A 60 11.75 -14.01 26.08
CA LEU A 60 12.11 -13.78 24.70
C LEU A 60 13.64 -13.67 24.61
N PRO A 61 14.30 -14.37 23.68
CA PRO A 61 15.73 -14.26 23.53
C PRO A 61 16.09 -12.81 23.15
N ALA A 62 17.01 -12.20 23.91
CA ALA A 62 17.43 -10.81 23.73
C ALA A 62 17.95 -10.51 22.31
N ASP A 63 18.38 -11.56 21.59
CA ASP A 63 18.89 -11.50 20.22
C ASP A 63 17.80 -11.54 19.12
N LEU A 64 16.51 -11.61 19.49
CA LEU A 64 15.44 -11.63 18.49
C LEU A 64 15.25 -10.26 17.84
N ALA A 65 15.33 -9.19 18.63
CA ALA A 65 15.20 -7.82 18.14
C ALA A 65 16.39 -7.41 17.25
N SER A 66 17.61 -7.78 17.61
CA SER A 66 18.81 -7.54 16.79
C SER A 66 18.72 -8.28 15.45
N ARG A 67 18.31 -9.55 15.45
CA ARG A 67 18.15 -10.34 14.21
C ARG A 67 17.10 -9.77 13.27
N THR A 68 15.96 -9.32 13.80
CA THR A 68 14.91 -8.70 12.97
C THR A 68 15.36 -7.35 12.43
N GLN A 69 15.97 -6.49 13.26
CA GLN A 69 16.52 -5.21 12.82
C GLN A 69 17.60 -5.39 11.75
N PHE A 70 18.46 -6.40 11.89
CA PHE A 70 19.49 -6.70 10.89
C PHE A 70 18.86 -7.07 9.54
N ARG A 71 17.88 -7.98 9.52
CA ARG A 71 17.18 -8.38 8.29
C ARG A 71 16.45 -7.21 7.62
N VAL A 72 15.81 -6.36 8.40
CA VAL A 72 15.12 -5.16 7.89
C VAL A 72 16.12 -4.19 7.26
N ARG A 73 17.25 -3.93 7.93
CA ARG A 73 18.30 -3.04 7.39
C ARG A 73 18.91 -3.61 6.11
N LEU A 74 19.18 -4.92 6.07
CA LEU A 74 19.70 -5.58 4.87
C LEU A 74 18.73 -5.39 3.69
N ARG A 75 17.43 -5.62 3.93
CA ARG A 75 16.40 -5.45 2.90
C ARG A 75 16.24 -4.00 2.44
N ALA A 76 16.34 -3.05 3.36
CA ALA A 76 16.29 -1.64 3.03
C ALA A 76 17.48 -1.21 2.14
N MET A 77 18.67 -1.78 2.36
CA MET A 77 19.83 -1.53 1.49
C MET A 77 19.63 -2.13 0.10
N GLU A 78 19.16 -3.37 -0.01
CA GLU A 78 18.87 -4.01 -1.31
C GLU A 78 17.85 -3.21 -2.14
N LEU A 79 16.79 -2.70 -1.49
CA LEU A 79 15.79 -1.87 -2.16
C LEU A 79 16.38 -0.54 -2.63
N ARG A 80 17.21 0.09 -1.81
CA ARG A 80 17.87 1.35 -2.15
C ARG A 80 18.82 1.23 -3.33
N GLU A 81 19.46 0.07 -3.51
CA GLU A 81 20.38 -0.19 -4.62
C GLU A 81 19.64 -0.50 -5.94
N ARG A 82 18.40 -0.98 -5.88
CA ARG A 82 17.54 -1.20 -7.06
C ARG A 82 16.82 0.05 -7.55
N GLU A 83 16.51 1.02 -6.69
CA GLU A 83 15.90 2.30 -7.08
C GLU A 83 16.66 3.14 -8.11
N PRO A 84 18.00 3.33 -8.04
CA PRO A 84 18.71 4.23 -8.96
C PRO A 84 18.61 3.77 -10.42
N LYS A 85 18.61 2.46 -10.67
CA LYS A 85 18.45 1.91 -12.02
C LYS A 85 17.09 2.26 -12.63
N ARG A 86 16.02 2.22 -11.82
CA ARG A 86 14.66 2.56 -12.29
C ARG A 86 14.53 4.05 -12.61
N ARG A 87 15.16 4.93 -11.82
CA ARG A 87 15.17 6.39 -12.09
C ARG A 87 15.93 6.74 -13.37
N MET A 88 17.06 6.09 -13.61
CA MET A 88 17.85 6.33 -14.82
C MET A 88 17.13 5.85 -16.08
N LEU A 89 16.45 4.71 -16.03
CA LEU A 89 15.54 4.24 -17.08
C LEU A 89 14.40 5.24 -17.34
N TRP A 90 13.79 5.77 -16.29
CA TRP A 90 12.72 6.77 -16.41
C TRP A 90 13.23 8.09 -17.02
N LEU A 91 14.41 8.56 -16.62
CA LEU A 91 15.03 9.76 -17.18
C LEU A 91 15.40 9.57 -18.65
N ALA A 92 15.95 8.42 -19.03
CA ALA A 92 16.25 8.10 -20.42
C ALA A 92 14.98 8.03 -21.28
N CYS A 93 13.90 7.45 -20.74
CA CYS A 93 12.60 7.41 -21.40
C CYS A 93 12.01 8.81 -21.56
N ALA A 94 12.02 9.63 -20.51
CA ALA A 94 11.53 11.01 -20.56
C ALA A 94 12.35 11.86 -21.54
N ALA A 95 13.67 11.72 -21.54
CA ALA A 95 14.56 12.43 -22.47
C ALA A 95 14.28 12.03 -23.93
N SER A 96 14.11 10.73 -24.21
CA SER A 96 13.74 10.25 -25.54
C SER A 96 12.38 10.81 -26.01
N TRP A 97 11.41 10.92 -25.09
CA TRP A 97 10.09 11.45 -25.39
C TRP A 97 10.10 12.96 -25.63
N ILE A 98 10.81 13.73 -24.80
CA ILE A 98 10.99 15.18 -24.98
C ILE A 98 11.72 15.47 -26.29
N PHE A 99 12.74 14.68 -26.63
CA PHE A 99 13.46 14.84 -27.89
C PHE A 99 12.56 14.53 -29.10
N GLY A 100 11.70 13.51 -29.00
CA GLY A 100 10.66 13.24 -29.99
C GLY A 100 9.69 14.42 -30.16
N ILE A 101 9.20 14.98 -29.06
CA ILE A 101 8.29 16.13 -29.07
C ILE A 101 8.95 17.40 -29.63
N ALA A 102 10.18 17.67 -29.21
CA ALA A 102 10.95 18.84 -29.67
C ALA A 102 11.32 18.75 -31.15
N SER A 103 11.35 17.55 -31.73
CA SER A 103 11.65 17.35 -33.15
C SER A 103 10.46 17.68 -34.08
N ALA A 104 9.22 17.76 -33.57
CA ALA A 104 8.02 18.09 -34.37
C ALA A 104 8.19 19.29 -35.32
N PRO A 105 8.55 20.49 -34.82
CA PRO A 105 8.64 21.67 -35.67
C PRO A 105 9.74 21.56 -36.73
N TYR A 106 10.82 20.83 -36.43
CA TYR A 106 11.90 20.57 -37.39
C TYR A 106 11.44 19.62 -38.50
N VAL A 107 10.73 18.55 -38.16
CA VAL A 107 10.19 17.59 -39.12
C VAL A 107 9.12 18.23 -40.00
N TRP A 108 8.25 19.08 -39.43
CA TRP A 108 7.26 19.85 -40.20
C TRP A 108 7.91 20.75 -41.25
N ARG A 109 9.02 21.41 -40.89
CA ARG A 109 9.77 22.30 -41.79
C ARG A 109 10.43 21.55 -42.95
N VAL A 110 10.91 20.34 -42.72
CA VAL A 110 11.44 19.46 -43.78
C VAL A 110 10.32 18.96 -44.70
N PHE A 111 9.15 18.65 -44.14
CA PHE A 111 7.99 18.17 -44.89
C PHE A 111 7.33 19.27 -45.73
N GLU A 112 7.24 20.53 -45.24
CA GLU A 112 6.82 21.67 -46.07
C GLU A 112 7.78 21.89 -47.25
N TRP A 113 9.09 21.73 -47.02
CA TRP A 113 10.09 21.85 -48.09
C TRP A 113 9.94 20.75 -49.15
N ILE A 114 9.71 19.50 -48.73
CA ILE A 114 9.43 18.38 -49.65
C ILE A 114 8.09 18.57 -50.38
N GLY A 115 7.06 19.07 -49.68
CA GLY A 115 5.75 19.37 -50.26
C GLY A 115 5.80 20.46 -51.33
N GLN A 116 6.64 21.48 -51.14
CA GLN A 116 6.92 22.49 -52.17
C GLN A 116 7.62 21.89 -53.41
N LEU A 117 8.50 20.91 -53.21
CA LEU A 117 9.21 20.21 -54.30
C LEU A 117 8.31 19.24 -55.08
N THR A 118 7.30 18.64 -54.45
CA THR A 118 6.47 17.57 -55.05
C THR A 118 5.04 17.97 -55.37
N GLY A 119 4.59 19.18 -54.98
CA GLY A 119 3.26 19.69 -55.28
C GLY A 119 2.12 18.96 -54.54
N MET A 120 2.43 18.19 -53.49
CA MET A 120 1.43 17.42 -52.76
C MET A 120 0.53 18.32 -51.88
N PRO A 121 -0.76 17.99 -51.77
CA PRO A 121 -1.71 18.77 -50.98
C PRO A 121 -1.37 18.73 -49.48
N LYS A 122 -1.41 19.91 -48.85
CA LYS A 122 -1.06 20.16 -47.45
C LYS A 122 -1.81 19.24 -46.45
N LEU A 123 -3.01 18.80 -46.82
CA LEU A 123 -3.87 17.91 -46.01
C LEU A 123 -3.26 16.50 -45.81
N VAL A 124 -2.65 15.91 -46.83
CA VAL A 124 -2.05 14.56 -46.74
C VAL A 124 -0.83 14.59 -45.82
N LEU A 125 -0.09 15.69 -45.89
CA LEU A 125 1.03 16.02 -45.01
C LEU A 125 0.62 16.16 -43.55
N GLU A 126 -0.47 16.88 -43.29
CA GLU A 126 -1.04 17.10 -41.95
C GLU A 126 -1.55 15.80 -41.32
N ILE A 127 -2.24 14.97 -42.10
CA ILE A 127 -2.75 13.66 -41.66
C ILE A 127 -1.61 12.67 -41.44
N GLY A 128 -0.61 12.63 -42.34
CA GLY A 128 0.57 11.78 -42.20
C GLY A 128 1.40 12.12 -40.96
N PHE A 129 1.55 13.42 -40.67
CA PHE A 129 2.20 13.90 -39.46
C PHE A 129 1.42 13.52 -38.20
N GLY A 130 0.11 13.76 -38.20
CA GLY A 130 -0.77 13.37 -37.09
C GLY A 130 -0.70 11.87 -36.79
N LEU A 131 -0.72 11.03 -37.83
CA LEU A 131 -0.67 9.57 -37.68
C LEU A 131 0.70 9.10 -37.16
N TRP A 132 1.80 9.64 -37.69
CA TRP A 132 3.16 9.35 -37.20
C TRP A 132 3.34 9.76 -35.74
N TRP A 133 2.71 10.86 -35.32
CA TRP A 133 2.79 11.38 -33.95
C TRP A 133 2.10 10.51 -32.90
N THR A 134 1.25 9.57 -33.30
CA THR A 134 0.62 8.64 -32.36
C THR A 134 1.54 7.50 -31.93
N ILE A 135 2.58 7.19 -32.73
CA ILE A 135 3.49 6.06 -32.48
C ILE A 135 4.22 6.18 -31.12
N PRO A 136 4.77 7.34 -30.71
CA PRO A 136 5.40 7.50 -29.41
C PRO A 136 4.42 7.38 -28.23
N ALA A 137 3.16 7.78 -28.42
CA ALA A 137 2.13 7.64 -27.38
C ALA A 137 1.76 6.17 -27.18
N VAL A 138 1.58 5.41 -28.26
CA VAL A 138 1.36 3.96 -28.21
C VAL A 138 2.56 3.26 -27.56
N PHE A 139 3.78 3.67 -27.90
CA PHE A 139 5.00 3.10 -27.30
C PHE A 139 5.06 3.34 -25.78
N ALA A 140 4.75 4.56 -25.32
CA ALA A 140 4.69 4.87 -23.89
C ALA A 140 3.65 4.02 -23.14
N VAL A 141 2.46 3.82 -23.74
CA VAL A 141 1.42 2.95 -23.17
C VAL A 141 1.91 1.50 -23.08
N ILE A 142 2.58 0.99 -24.11
CA ILE A 142 3.13 -0.38 -24.10
C ILE A 142 4.18 -0.54 -22.99
N VAL A 143 5.09 0.43 -22.83
CA VAL A 143 6.11 0.39 -21.77
C VAL A 143 5.47 0.42 -20.37
N LEU A 144 4.46 1.27 -20.16
CA LEU A 144 3.72 1.32 -18.90
C LEU A 144 2.97 0.01 -18.61
N LEU A 145 2.39 -0.63 -19.63
CA LEU A 145 1.73 -1.92 -19.49
C LEU A 145 2.71 -3.06 -19.18
N LEU A 146 3.91 -3.05 -19.78
CA LEU A 146 4.97 -4.00 -19.46
C LEU A 146 5.50 -3.80 -18.03
N GLU A 147 5.64 -2.55 -17.58
CA GLU A 147 6.06 -2.27 -16.20
C GLU A 147 4.98 -2.65 -15.19
N SER A 148 3.69 -2.40 -15.48
CA SER A 148 2.58 -2.79 -14.61
C SER A 148 2.40 -4.30 -14.54
N ALA A 149 2.57 -5.01 -15.67
CA ALA A 149 2.58 -6.47 -15.69
C ALA A 149 3.73 -7.03 -14.86
N ARG A 150 4.93 -6.45 -14.97
CA ARG A 150 6.09 -6.86 -14.16
C ARG A 150 5.91 -6.58 -12.66
N GLN A 151 5.20 -5.51 -12.30
CA GLN A 151 4.83 -5.24 -10.90
C GLN A 151 3.73 -6.18 -10.39
N SER A 152 2.88 -6.70 -11.28
CA SER A 152 1.85 -7.69 -10.92
C SER A 152 2.43 -9.10 -10.69
N GLU A 153 3.58 -9.41 -11.28
CA GLU A 153 4.35 -10.62 -11.01
C GLU A 153 5.19 -10.55 -9.72
N GLU A 154 5.35 -9.37 -9.09
CA GLU A 154 5.84 -9.32 -7.72
C GLU A 154 4.75 -9.89 -6.80
N PRO A 155 5.00 -11.05 -6.16
CA PRO A 155 3.95 -11.79 -5.48
C PRO A 155 3.35 -10.97 -4.34
N GLU A 156 2.03 -11.08 -4.19
CA GLU A 156 1.15 -10.22 -3.38
C GLU A 156 1.62 -10.01 -1.92
N TRP A 157 2.41 -10.94 -1.36
CA TRP A 157 3.03 -10.84 -0.04
C TRP A 157 4.15 -9.78 0.06
N MET A 158 4.61 -9.19 -1.05
CA MET A 158 5.61 -8.13 -1.08
C MET A 158 5.00 -6.71 -1.12
N LYS A 159 3.66 -6.58 -1.26
CA LYS A 159 2.98 -5.29 -1.13
C LYS A 159 2.88 -4.92 0.36
N PRO A 160 3.46 -3.80 0.82
CA PRO A 160 3.24 -3.34 2.19
C PRO A 160 1.76 -2.99 2.32
N SER A 161 1.09 -3.67 3.26
CA SER A 161 -0.30 -3.40 3.64
C SER A 161 -0.43 -1.91 4.00
N ARG A 162 -1.17 -1.19 3.16
CA ARG A 162 -1.50 0.21 3.35
C ARG A 162 -2.48 0.38 4.50
#